data_AF-A0A2T0JG71-F1
#
_entry.id   AF-A0A2T0JG71-F1
#
_cell.length_a   1.000
_cell.length_b   1.000
_cell.length_c   1.000
_cell.angle_alpha   90.00
_cell.angle_beta   90.00
_cell.angle_gamma   90.00
#
_symmetry.space_group_name_H-M   'P 1'
#
loop_
_entity.id
_entity.type
_entity.pdbx_description
1 polymer ?
#
loop_
_entity_poly.entity_id
_entity_poly.type
_entity_poly.pdbx_seq_one_letter_code
_entity_poly.pdbx_strand_id
1 'polypeptide(L)'
;MLTRLVERGGRPAAVSPTIPLRAGEKQFGWFPVDVIGDDRRLAVVTSQRLVLGAESFDLRSVTGLRPRPDDWSLTLDIRGRGTVEIVGPWVPWLSVVLCAEIHGAAFPPGYAPVIPAPRRARRLVTVQ
;
A
#
# COMPACT_ATOMS: atom_id res chain seq x y z
N MET A 1 10.39 6.62 11.11
CA MET A 1 9.40 7.72 11.25
C MET A 1 8.01 7.30 10.78
N LEU A 2 7.86 6.62 9.63
CA LEU A 2 6.59 6.00 9.21
C LEU A 2 6.09 4.88 10.14
N THR A 3 6.99 4.08 10.72
CA THR A 3 6.67 2.95 11.61
C THR A 3 5.82 3.36 12.83
N ARG A 4 6.07 4.53 13.42
CA ARG A 4 5.29 5.05 14.55
C ARG A 4 3.88 5.52 14.18
N LEU A 5 3.65 5.90 12.92
CA LEU A 5 2.31 6.25 12.41
C LEU A 5 1.45 5.00 12.24
N VAL A 6 2.09 3.90 11.80
CA VAL A 6 1.50 2.56 11.71
C VAL A 6 1.13 2.02 13.10
N GLU A 7 1.98 2.23 14.12
CA GLU A 7 1.74 1.79 15.51
C GLU A 7 0.54 2.48 16.19
N ARG A 8 0.18 3.70 15.80
CA ARG A 8 -0.87 4.49 16.48
C ARG A 8 -2.29 4.28 15.93
N GLY A 9 -2.48 3.40 14.94
CA GLY A 9 -3.77 3.30 14.26
C GLY A 9 -4.18 4.58 13.53
N GLY A 10 -3.22 5.49 13.28
CA GLY A 10 -3.49 6.79 12.67
C GLY A 10 -3.78 6.61 11.19
N ARG A 11 -4.99 6.98 10.75
CA ARG A 11 -5.28 7.12 9.32
C ARG A 11 -4.24 8.09 8.73
N PRO A 12 -3.55 7.72 7.64
CA PRO A 12 -2.64 8.62 6.96
C PRO A 12 -3.35 9.95 6.64
N ALA A 13 -2.64 11.07 6.80
CA ALA A 13 -3.19 12.36 6.43
C ALA A 13 -3.47 12.40 4.92
N ALA A 14 -4.57 13.03 4.54
CA ALA A 14 -4.83 13.29 3.13
C ALA A 14 -3.76 14.24 2.56
N VAL A 15 -3.38 14.02 1.31
CA VAL A 15 -2.44 14.86 0.56
C VAL A 15 -3.16 15.58 -0.57
N SER A 16 -2.49 16.59 -1.15
CA SER A 16 -2.99 17.25 -2.35
C SER A 16 -3.23 16.21 -3.46
N PRO A 17 -4.41 16.23 -4.12
CA PRO A 17 -4.72 15.24 -5.15
C PRO A 17 -3.79 15.37 -6.37
N THR A 18 -3.40 14.24 -6.93
CA THR A 18 -2.67 14.16 -8.21
C THR A 18 -3.50 13.55 -9.33
N ILE A 19 -4.72 13.11 -9.00
CA ILE A 19 -5.71 12.59 -9.96
C ILE A 19 -7.06 13.26 -9.71
N PRO A 20 -7.98 13.26 -10.70
CA PRO A 20 -9.36 13.67 -10.48
C PRO A 20 -10.02 12.78 -9.42
N LEU A 21 -10.58 13.38 -8.37
CA LEU A 21 -11.23 12.68 -7.27
C LEU A 21 -12.76 12.67 -7.41
N ARG A 22 -13.39 11.61 -6.92
CA ARG A 22 -14.84 11.49 -6.73
C ARG A 22 -15.30 12.33 -5.54
N ALA A 23 -16.60 12.56 -5.43
CA ALA A 23 -17.18 13.29 -4.31
C ALA A 23 -16.79 12.65 -2.96
N GLY A 24 -16.18 13.44 -2.08
CA GLY A 24 -15.72 13.01 -0.75
C GLY A 24 -14.51 12.05 -0.75
N GLU A 25 -13.94 11.73 -1.91
CA GLU A 25 -12.73 10.94 -2.02
C GLU A 25 -11.52 11.76 -1.55
N LYS A 26 -10.63 11.14 -0.79
CA LYS A 26 -9.37 11.75 -0.34
C LYS A 26 -8.20 10.92 -0.85
N GLN A 27 -7.15 11.57 -1.34
CA GLN A 27 -5.91 10.90 -1.71
C GLN A 27 -4.98 10.84 -0.49
N PHE A 28 -4.33 9.70 -0.27
CA PHE A 28 -3.37 9.52 0.83
C PHE A 28 -1.92 9.54 0.36
N GLY A 29 -1.66 9.14 -0.89
CA GLY A 29 -0.30 9.13 -1.43
C GLY A 29 -0.23 8.54 -2.83
N TRP A 30 0.94 8.70 -3.44
CA TRP A 30 1.30 8.11 -4.72
C TRP A 30 2.78 7.69 -4.71
N PHE A 31 3.09 6.51 -5.25
CA PHE A 31 4.43 5.97 -5.22
C PHE A 31 4.64 4.91 -6.31
N PRO A 32 5.87 4.76 -6.81
CA PRO A 32 6.19 3.68 -7.72
C PRO A 32 6.16 2.33 -6.99
N VAL A 33 5.56 1.33 -7.62
CA VAL A 33 5.49 -0.06 -7.17
C VAL A 33 5.77 -1.01 -8.32
N ASP A 34 6.26 -2.19 -8.01
CA ASP A 34 6.37 -3.29 -8.97
C ASP A 34 5.12 -4.16 -8.83
N VAL A 35 4.45 -4.47 -9.94
CA VAL A 35 3.30 -5.38 -9.95
C VAL A 35 3.77 -6.69 -10.55
N ILE A 36 3.67 -7.80 -9.81
CA ILE A 36 4.18 -9.09 -10.27
C ILE A 36 3.40 -9.55 -11.50
N GLY A 37 4.15 -9.94 -12.54
CA GLY A 37 3.59 -10.30 -13.85
C GLY A 37 3.32 -9.10 -14.77
N ASP A 38 3.76 -7.91 -14.37
CA ASP A 38 3.61 -6.65 -15.10
C ASP A 38 4.86 -5.77 -14.94
N ASP A 39 4.85 -4.58 -15.53
CA ASP A 39 5.90 -3.58 -15.37
C ASP A 39 5.72 -2.78 -14.08
N ARG A 40 6.73 -1.95 -13.79
CA ARG A 40 6.67 -0.95 -12.71
C ARG A 40 5.56 0.07 -12.98
N ARG A 41 4.68 0.27 -12.01
CA ARG A 41 3.52 1.18 -12.12
C ARG A 41 3.54 2.26 -11.04
N LEU A 42 2.85 3.36 -11.30
CA LEU A 42 2.51 4.34 -10.26
C LEU A 42 1.25 3.86 -9.54
N ALA A 43 1.38 3.61 -8.24
CA ALA A 43 0.23 3.39 -7.36
C ALA A 43 -0.27 4.73 -6.83
N VAL A 44 -1.58 4.98 -6.93
CA VAL A 44 -2.27 6.08 -6.21
C VAL A 44 -3.29 5.46 -5.29
N VAL A 45 -3.24 5.83 -4.01
CA VAL A 45 -4.14 5.29 -2.98
C VAL A 45 -5.07 6.38 -2.50
N THR A 46 -6.36 6.10 -2.53
CA THR A 46 -7.40 7.00 -2.04
C THR A 46 -8.27 6.31 -1.00
N SER A 47 -9.20 7.06 -0.41
CA SER A 47 -10.22 6.53 0.50
C SER A 47 -11.29 5.68 -0.18
N GLN A 48 -11.24 5.51 -1.51
CA GLN A 48 -12.26 4.77 -2.26
C GLN A 48 -11.67 3.78 -3.26
N ARG A 49 -10.45 3.99 -3.76
CA ARG A 49 -9.83 3.14 -4.78
C ARG A 49 -8.32 3.07 -4.67
N LEU A 50 -7.79 1.99 -5.23
CA LEU A 50 -6.40 1.83 -5.59
C LEU A 50 -6.28 1.97 -7.11
N VAL A 51 -5.41 2.87 -7.57
CA VAL A 51 -5.11 3.05 -8.99
C VAL A 51 -3.69 2.53 -9.23
N LEU A 52 -3.52 1.63 -10.21
CA LEU A 52 -2.23 1.05 -10.62
C LEU A 52 -2.00 1.35 -12.11
N GLY A 53 -1.33 2.47 -12.40
CA GLY A 53 -1.20 2.96 -13.78
C GLY A 53 -2.57 3.36 -14.35
N ALA A 54 -2.99 2.69 -15.43
CA ALA A 54 -4.29 2.94 -16.06
C ALA A 54 -5.46 2.17 -15.41
N GLU A 55 -5.17 1.16 -14.59
CA GLU A 55 -6.19 0.35 -13.93
C GLU A 55 -6.63 0.98 -12.60
N SER A 56 -7.93 0.94 -12.30
CA SER A 56 -8.50 1.43 -11.05
C SER A 56 -9.41 0.38 -10.43
N PHE A 57 -9.19 0.11 -9.14
CA PHE A 57 -9.95 -0.87 -8.36
C PHE A 57 -10.62 -0.17 -7.18
N ASP A 58 -11.94 -0.30 -7.05
CA ASP A 58 -12.64 0.18 -5.86
C ASP A 58 -12.19 -0.64 -4.64
N LEU A 59 -11.89 0.00 -3.51
CA LEU A 59 -11.45 -0.71 -2.30
C LEU A 59 -12.53 -1.69 -1.79
N ARG A 60 -13.80 -1.42 -2.07
CA ARG A 60 -14.94 -2.31 -1.75
C ARG A 60 -14.93 -3.62 -2.55
N SER A 61 -14.18 -3.68 -3.65
CA SER A 61 -13.99 -4.90 -4.44
C SER A 61 -12.86 -5.78 -3.94
N VAL A 62 -12.02 -5.28 -3.01
CA VAL A 62 -10.96 -6.07 -2.38
C VAL A 62 -11.60 -7.05 -1.39
N THR A 63 -11.43 -8.34 -1.67
CA THR A 63 -11.98 -9.44 -0.85
C THR A 63 -10.93 -10.10 0.03
N GLY A 64 -9.65 -9.91 -0.28
CA GLY A 64 -8.53 -10.47 0.47
C GLY A 64 -7.36 -9.50 0.48
N LEU A 65 -6.71 -9.36 1.64
CA LEU A 65 -5.56 -8.49 1.81
C LEU A 65 -4.53 -9.21 2.69
N ARG A 66 -3.34 -9.47 2.13
CA ARG A 66 -2.27 -10.24 2.79
C ARG A 66 -0.94 -9.48 2.69
N PRO A 67 -0.59 -8.67 3.71
CA PRO A 67 0.68 -7.97 3.76
C PRO A 67 1.79 -8.91 4.23
N ARG A 68 2.94 -8.86 3.55
CA ARG A 68 4.18 -9.56 3.91
C ARG A 68 5.28 -8.51 4.10
N PRO A 69 5.38 -7.90 5.30
CA PRO A 69 6.27 -6.76 5.54
C PRO A 69 7.75 -7.12 5.46
N ASP A 70 8.14 -8.38 5.65
CA ASP A 70 9.55 -8.81 5.52
C ASP A 70 10.03 -8.85 4.07
N ASP A 71 9.08 -9.08 3.16
CA ASP A 71 9.27 -9.18 1.71
C ASP A 71 8.94 -7.88 0.99
N TRP A 72 8.43 -6.87 1.71
CA TRP A 72 7.87 -5.65 1.13
C TRP A 72 6.84 -5.95 0.04
N SER A 73 6.02 -6.97 0.26
CA SER A 73 5.00 -7.42 -0.69
C SER A 73 3.60 -7.41 -0.07
N LEU A 74 2.61 -7.17 -0.93
CA LEU A 74 1.20 -7.12 -0.58
C LEU A 74 0.42 -7.84 -1.66
N THR A 75 -0.31 -8.85 -1.25
CA THR A 75 -1.22 -9.57 -2.13
C THR A 75 -2.65 -9.11 -1.88
N LEU A 76 -3.34 -8.73 -2.95
CA LEU A 76 -4.73 -8.30 -2.98
C LEU A 76 -5.54 -9.28 -3.80
N ASP A 77 -6.65 -9.77 -3.26
CA ASP A 77 -7.66 -10.46 -4.05
C ASP A 77 -8.77 -9.48 -4.39
N ILE A 78 -9.00 -9.27 -5.68
CA ILE A 78 -9.93 -8.27 -6.19
C ILE A 78 -11.06 -8.98 -6.94
N ARG A 79 -12.29 -8.77 -6.49
CA ARG A 79 -13.50 -9.33 -7.13
C ARG A 79 -13.55 -8.91 -8.61
N GLY A 80 -13.61 -9.89 -9.51
CA GLY A 80 -13.70 -9.67 -10.95
C GLY A 80 -12.36 -9.45 -11.68
N ARG A 81 -11.24 -9.30 -10.96
CA ARG A 81 -9.89 -9.17 -11.55
C ARG A 81 -8.97 -10.35 -11.22
N GLY A 82 -9.13 -10.94 -10.04
CA GLY A 82 -8.24 -11.98 -9.50
C GLY A 82 -7.21 -11.42 -8.52
N THR A 83 -6.10 -12.12 -8.36
CA THR A 83 -5.04 -11.78 -7.41
C THR A 83 -4.03 -10.82 -8.04
N VAL A 84 -3.69 -9.76 -7.32
CA VAL A 84 -2.65 -8.78 -7.67
C VAL A 84 -1.60 -8.78 -6.57
N GLU A 85 -0.33 -8.91 -6.92
CA GLU A 85 0.79 -8.80 -5.99
C GLU A 85 1.60 -7.54 -6.29
N ILE A 86 1.76 -6.72 -5.25
CA ILE A 86 2.45 -5.43 -5.30
C ILE A 86 3.71 -5.54 -4.45
N VAL A 87 4.84 -5.13 -4.98
CA VAL A 87 6.14 -5.14 -4.30
C VAL A 87 6.76 -3.74 -4.29
N GLY A 88 7.41 -3.39 -3.18
CA GLY A 88 8.21 -2.17 -3.10
C GLY A 88 8.33 -1.58 -1.70
N PRO A 89 9.24 -0.62 -1.49
CA PRO A 89 9.54 -0.04 -0.18
C PRO A 89 8.35 0.66 0.49
N TRP A 90 7.33 1.01 -0.29
CA TRP A 90 6.11 1.68 0.17
C TRP A 90 5.02 0.72 0.61
N VAL A 91 5.18 -0.59 0.35
CA VAL A 91 4.17 -1.60 0.63
C VAL A 91 3.76 -1.68 2.11
N PRO A 92 4.67 -1.59 3.10
CA PRO A 92 4.26 -1.55 4.50
C PRO A 92 3.31 -0.40 4.81
N TRP A 93 3.56 0.79 4.24
CA TRP A 93 2.67 1.94 4.39
C TRP A 93 1.35 1.76 3.65
N LEU A 94 1.41 1.33 2.38
CA LEU A 94 0.26 1.04 1.54
C LEU A 94 -0.69 0.06 2.24
N SER A 95 -0.14 -1.00 2.83
CA SER A 95 -0.90 -2.03 3.55
C SER A 95 -1.72 -1.42 4.69
N VAL A 96 -1.13 -0.48 5.43
CA VAL A 96 -1.80 0.20 6.55
C VAL A 96 -2.93 1.11 6.05
N VAL A 97 -2.70 1.84 4.96
CA VAL A 97 -3.74 2.68 4.36
C VAL A 97 -4.92 1.82 3.92
N LEU A 98 -4.65 0.74 3.18
CA LEU A 98 -5.68 -0.15 2.68
C LEU A 98 -6.43 -0.84 3.82
N CYS A 99 -5.74 -1.29 4.87
CA CYS A 99 -6.41 -1.85 6.05
C CYS A 99 -7.30 -0.81 6.73
N ALA A 100 -6.83 0.43 6.88
CA ALA A 100 -7.58 1.48 7.58
C ALA A 100 -8.86 1.89 6.83
N GLU A 101 -8.84 1.80 5.50
CA GLU A 101 -9.98 2.10 4.64
C GLU A 101 -10.92 0.90 4.45
N ILE A 102 -10.40 -0.33 4.39
CA ILE A 102 -11.22 -1.54 4.19
C ILE A 102 -11.81 -2.05 5.50
N HIS A 103 -11.01 -2.06 6.58
CA HIS A 103 -11.36 -2.67 7.86
C HIS A 103 -11.61 -1.66 8.98
N GLY A 104 -11.29 -0.37 8.77
CA GLY A 104 -11.32 0.62 9.85
C GLY A 104 -10.20 0.45 10.88
N ALA A 105 -9.17 -0.36 10.59
CA ALA A 105 -8.06 -0.67 11.47
C ALA A 105 -6.73 -0.66 10.70
N ALA A 106 -5.60 -0.40 11.37
CA ALA A 106 -4.30 -0.33 10.69
C ALA A 106 -3.78 -1.68 10.14
N PHE A 107 -4.38 -2.79 10.57
CA PHE A 107 -4.00 -4.14 10.16
C PHE A 107 -5.25 -5.00 9.89
N PRO A 108 -5.12 -6.10 9.12
CA PRO A 108 -6.22 -7.04 8.95
C PRO A 108 -6.63 -7.66 10.29
N PRO A 109 -7.91 -8.03 10.47
CA PRO A 109 -8.34 -8.78 11.65
C PRO A 109 -7.48 -10.03 11.87
N GLY A 110 -6.91 -10.20 13.07
CA GLY A 110 -6.05 -11.34 13.42
C GLY A 110 -4.55 -11.16 13.13
N TYR A 111 -4.12 -10.01 12.62
CA TYR A 111 -2.71 -9.72 12.35
C TYR A 111 -2.04 -8.96 13.52
N ALA A 112 -0.99 -9.56 14.11
CA ALA A 112 -0.12 -8.92 15.10
C ALA A 112 1.23 -8.57 14.43
N PRO A 113 1.55 -7.29 14.19
CA PRO A 113 2.77 -6.92 13.47
C PRO A 113 4.00 -7.08 14.37
N VAL A 114 5.00 -7.84 13.92
CA VAL A 114 6.38 -7.69 14.36
C VAL A 114 7.07 -6.86 13.29
N ILE A 115 7.38 -5.59 13.56
CA ILE A 115 8.01 -4.71 12.57
C ILE A 115 9.53 -4.80 12.70
N PRO A 116 10.26 -5.30 11.69
CA PRO A 116 11.71 -5.30 11.73
C PRO A 116 12.22 -3.85 11.72
N ALA A 117 13.28 -3.58 12.50
CA ALA A 117 14.00 -2.31 12.42
C ALA A 117 14.44 -2.01 10.97
N PRO A 118 14.63 -0.74 10.58
CA PRO A 118 15.06 -0.39 9.22
C PRO A 118 16.36 -1.13 8.88
N ARG A 119 16.38 -1.93 7.78
CA ARG A 119 17.60 -2.58 7.31
C ARG A 119 18.66 -1.50 7.04
N ARG A 120 19.83 -1.63 7.67
CA ARG A 120 21.02 -0.80 7.45
C ARG A 120 21.24 -0.66 5.93
N ALA A 121 21.35 0.58 5.45
CA ALA A 121 21.56 0.87 4.04
C ALA A 121 22.69 0.01 3.46
N ARG A 122 22.45 -0.64 2.31
CA ARG A 122 23.51 -1.32 1.55
C ARG A 122 24.58 -0.27 1.26
N ARG A 123 25.78 -0.46 1.81
CA ARG A 123 26.96 0.34 1.48
C ARG A 123 27.21 0.14 -0.01
N LEU A 124 27.02 1.19 -0.80
CA LEU A 124 27.52 1.22 -2.18
C LEU A 124 29.03 1.06 -2.10
N VAL A 125 29.54 -0.07 -2.58
CA VAL A 125 30.97 -0.29 -2.77
C VAL A 125 31.30 0.33 -4.12
N THR A 126 32.04 1.43 -4.11
CA THR A 126 32.65 1.98 -5.32
C THR A 126 33.60 0.93 -5.87
N VAL A 127 33.33 0.44 -7.07
CA VAL A 127 34.29 -0.39 -7.82
C VAL A 127 35.38 0.56 -8.32
N GLN A 128 36.64 0.26 -8.00
CA GLN A 128 37.81 0.99 -8.47
C GLN A 128 38.10 0.70 -9.94
#